data_AF-A0A930TV10-F1
#
_entry.id   AF-A0A930TV10-F1
#
_cell.length_a   1.000
_cell.length_b   1.000
_cell.length_c   1.000
_cell.angle_alpha   90.00
_cell.angle_beta   90.00
_cell.angle_gamma   90.00
#
_symmetry.space_group_name_H-M   'P 1'
#
loop_
_entity.id
_entity.type
_entity.pdbx_description
1 polymer ?
#
loop_
_entity_poly.entity_id
_entity_poly.type
_entity_poly.pdbx_seq_one_letter_code
_entity_poly.pdbx_strand_id
1 'polypeptide(L)' 'NLFFAGDWVKMPFPCGLMERAISSGLLAANTILEQEGLQRRPLLTVRPQGVLSTLV' A
#
# COMPACT_ATOMS: atom_id res chain seq x y z
N ASN A 1 -15.26 9.27 8.66
CA ASN A 1 -14.23 8.50 7.94
C ASN A 1 -13.10 8.16 8.89
N LEU A 2 -12.90 6.88 9.22
CA LEU A 2 -11.79 6.40 10.07
C LEU A 2 -10.95 5.41 9.25
N PHE A 3 -9.64 5.66 9.18
CA PHE A 3 -8.68 4.83 8.43
C PHE A 3 -7.49 4.48 9.32
N PHE A 4 -6.92 3.30 9.10
CA PHE A 4 -5.77 2.81 9.86
C PHE A 4 -4.50 2.86 9.01
N ALA A 5 -3.40 3.30 9.63
CA ALA A 5 -2.07 3.32 9.05
C ALA A 5 -1.04 3.03 10.15
N GLY A 6 0.19 2.67 9.74
CA GLY A 6 1.28 2.31 10.63
C GLY A 6 1.90 0.94 10.31
N ASP A 7 3.00 0.62 10.97
CA ASP A 7 3.77 -0.61 10.80
C ASP A 7 3.07 -1.88 11.31
N TRP A 8 1.99 -1.72 12.06
CA TRP A 8 1.12 -2.81 12.52
C TRP A 8 0.01 -3.18 11.53
N VAL A 9 -0.20 -2.39 10.48
CA VAL A 9 -1.27 -2.63 9.49
C VAL A 9 -0.83 -3.63 8.44
N LYS A 10 -1.69 -4.61 8.13
CA LYS A 10 -1.44 -5.59 7.07
C LYS A 10 -1.44 -4.91 5.71
N MET A 11 -0.41 -5.14 4.91
CA MET A 11 -0.25 -4.55 3.59
C MET A 11 -0.51 -5.55 2.46
N PRO A 12 -1.03 -5.08 1.30
CA PRO A 12 -1.34 -5.92 0.15
C PRO A 12 -0.11 -6.24 -0.73
N PHE A 13 1.07 -5.78 -0.33
CA PHE A 13 2.35 -6.04 -1.00
C PHE A 13 3.44 -6.24 0.05
N PRO A 14 4.55 -6.92 -0.30
CA PRO A 14 5.65 -7.11 0.62
C PRO A 14 6.28 -5.76 0.97
N CYS A 15 6.32 -5.43 2.26
CA CYS A 15 7.01 -4.27 2.80
C CYS A 15 7.33 -4.48 4.30
N GLY A 16 8.37 -3.79 4.77
CA GLY A 16 8.86 -3.90 6.15
C GLY A 16 8.94 -2.55 6.87
N LEU A 17 8.81 -2.58 8.20
CA LEU A 17 9.12 -1.47 9.13
C LEU A 17 8.67 -0.08 8.61
N MET A 18 9.64 0.79 8.32
CA MET A 18 9.41 2.18 7.90
C MET A 18 8.64 2.27 6.58
N GLU A 19 8.93 1.39 5.61
CA GLU A 19 8.20 1.35 4.34
C GLU A 19 6.73 1.03 4.60
N ARG A 20 6.43 0.08 5.48
CA ARG A 20 5.05 -0.27 5.84
C ARG A 20 4.30 0.90 6.48
N ALA A 21 4.92 1.61 7.42
CA ALA A 21 4.30 2.78 8.07
C ALA A 21 3.99 3.88 7.03
N ILE A 22 4.93 4.18 6.14
CA ILE A 22 4.75 5.20 5.10
C ILE A 22 3.73 4.76 4.06
N SER A 23 3.86 3.56 3.52
CA SER A 23 2.99 3.05 2.46
C SER A 23 1.54 2.91 2.93
N SER A 24 1.31 2.45 4.16
CA SER A 24 -0.05 2.38 4.73
C SER A 24 -0.66 3.77 4.90
N GLY A 25 0.14 4.76 5.34
CA GLY A 25 -0.29 6.16 5.41
C GLY A 25 -0.69 6.73 4.05
N LEU A 26 0.10 6.45 3.01
CA LEU A 26 -0.23 6.84 1.63
C LEU A 26 -1.51 6.17 1.11
N LEU A 27 -1.74 4.89 1.43
CA LEU A 27 -2.98 4.21 1.06
C LEU A 27 -4.19 4.81 1.78
N ALA A 28 -4.09 5.07 3.09
CA ALA A 28 -5.15 5.73 3.84
C ALA A 28 -5.47 7.12 3.29
N ALA A 29 -4.45 7.91 2.97
CA ALA A 29 -4.61 9.22 2.34
C ALA A 29 -5.28 9.10 0.96
N ASN A 30 -4.89 8.12 0.15
CA ASN A 30 -5.53 7.86 -1.14
C ASN A 30 -7.01 7.50 -0.99
N THR A 31 -7.40 6.77 0.05
CA THR A 31 -8.82 6.47 0.29
C THR A 31 -9.60 7.74 0.66
N ILE A 32 -9.01 8.65 1.44
CA ILE A 32 -9.62 9.97 1.70
C ILE A 32 -9.75 10.75 0.39
N LEU A 33 -8.68 10.85 -0.40
CA LEU A 33 -8.72 11.56 -1.68
C LEU A 33 -9.79 11.02 -2.62
N GLU A 34 -9.93 9.69 -2.71
CA GLU A 34 -10.96 9.04 -3.52
C GLU A 34 -12.38 9.37 -3.04
N GLN A 35 -12.61 9.38 -1.72
CA GLN A 35 -13.90 9.76 -1.14
C GLN A 35 -14.28 11.21 -1.43
N GLU A 36 -13.28 12.11 -1.47
CA GLU A 36 -13.48 13.54 -1.78
C GLU A 36 -13.48 13.83 -3.30
N GLY A 37 -13.42 12.80 -4.16
CA GLY A 37 -13.40 12.97 -5.62
C GLY A 37 -12.09 13.55 -6.17
N LEU A 38 -11.01 13.49 -5.40
CA LEU A 38 -9.69 14.00 -5.74
C LEU A 38 -8.79 12.91 -6.34
N GLN A 39 -7.75 13.36 -7.06
CA GLN A 39 -6.79 12.45 -7.69
C GLN A 39 -5.94 11.71 -6.65
N ARG A 40 -5.91 10.37 -6.75
CA ARG A 40 -5.02 9.52 -5.96
C ARG A 40 -3.57 9.59 -6.43
N ARG A 41 -2.65 9.32 -5.52
CA ARG A 41 -1.23 9.14 -5.82
C ARG A 41 -0.92 7.68 -6.17
N PRO A 42 -0.21 7.39 -7.28
CA PRO A 42 0.26 6.04 -7.54
C PRO A 42 1.29 5.62 -6.48
N LEU A 43 1.15 4.39 -5.98
CA LEU A 43 2.12 3.76 -5.09
C LEU A 43 2.77 2.60 -5.84
N LEU A 44 4.05 2.77 -6.15
CA LEU A 44 4.82 1.76 -6.87
C LEU A 44 5.30 0.69 -5.88
N THR A 45 5.23 -0.57 -6.28
CA THR A 45 5.69 -1.71 -5.48
C THR A 45 6.31 -2.77 -6.39
N VAL A 46 6.94 -3.76 -5.78
CA VAL A 46 7.51 -4.92 -6.48
C VAL A 46 6.41 -5.82 -7.03
N ARG A 47 6.76 -6.71 -7.96
CA ARG A 47 5.82 -7.72 -8.46
C ARG A 47 5.43 -8.67 -7.31
N PRO A 48 4.13 -8.97 -7.11
CA PRO A 48 3.71 -9.88 -6.05
C PRO A 48 4.24 -11.32 -6.22
N GLN A 49 4.55 -11.71 -7.46
CA GLN A 49 5.16 -13.00 -7.79
C GLN A 49 6.57 -12.81 -8.36
N GLY A 50 7.48 -13.67 -7.94
CA GLY A 50 8.84 -13.74 -8.47
C GLY A 50 8.86 -14.25 -9.91
N VAL A 51 9.93 -13.94 -10.64
CA VAL A 51 10.08 -14.31 -12.06
C VAL A 51 10.15 -15.81 -12.30
N LEU A 52 10.48 -16.60 -11.27
CA LEU A 52 10.56 -18.06 -11.33
C LEU A 52 9.27 -18.76 -10.87
N SER A 53 8.22 -18.02 -10.52
CA SER A 53 6.97 -18.60 -10.00
C SER A 53 6.28 -19.55 -10.99
N THR A 54 6.51 -19.40 -12.29
CA THR A 54 5.96 -20.28 -13.34
C THR A 54 6.74 -21.59 -13.52
N LEU A 55 7.89 -21.75 -12.84
CA LEU A 55 8.75 -22.94 -13.01
C LEU A 55 8.49 -24.04 -11.98
N VAL A 56 7.54 -23.85 -11.05
CA VAL A 56 7.21 -24.78 -9.96
C VAL A 56 5.74 -25.12 -9.97
#